data_AF-A0A925X047-F1
#
_entry.id   AF-A0A925X047-F1
#
_cell.length_a   1.000
_cell.length_b   1.000
_cell.length_c   1.000
_cell.angle_alpha   90.00
_cell.angle_beta   90.00
_cell.angle_gamma   90.00
#
_symmetry.space_group_name_H-M   'P 1'
#
loop_
_entity.id
_entity.type
_entity.pdbx_description
1 polymer ?
#
loop_
_entity_poly.entity_id
_entity_poly.type
_entity_poly.pdbx_seq_one_letter_code
_entity_poly.pdbx_strand_id
1 'polypeptide(L)'
;MEQRPPRSVTWAYIVLLAVSLVVIGFGTFLVWQSKTANWAVLGIGIVSAILVLTTWPIAMSVFSLRSDLSKALNDKLTPMNDTMDQMSVLLNLISEQQLLTERAKSVAFREKERDTLRRAIQEEIARQDWEAALALANEIEMGFGYKSEADRFRTEISQRRSDLVRRQVNDAIAGIDRHMRGENWAAAQREAERLMAVYPADEQVQRLPQDIEARRQQHKRQLLESWHDSVNRKDVDGAIEILKRLDLYLTPAEADSMQEAARGVFKEKLNILRSQFSACVQEDKWTDALRIAEEVIRDYPNTQMAKEMRDMMPNIQERASGNAPQMASA
;
A
#
# COMPACT_ATOMS: atom_id res chain seq x y z
N MET A 1 42.41 -25.50 -51.10
CA MET A 1 43.82 -25.85 -50.83
C MET A 1 44.07 -27.22 -51.42
N GLU A 2 44.67 -27.28 -52.62
CA GLU A 2 45.01 -28.54 -53.29
C GLU A 2 46.06 -29.28 -52.47
N GLN A 3 45.68 -30.41 -51.89
CA GLN A 3 46.61 -31.32 -51.25
C GLN A 3 47.47 -31.95 -52.34
N ARG A 4 48.69 -31.44 -52.51
CA ARG A 4 49.69 -32.07 -53.38
C ARG A 4 49.84 -33.54 -52.94
N PRO A 5 49.74 -34.53 -53.85
CA PRO A 5 49.92 -35.92 -53.48
C PRO A 5 51.31 -36.05 -52.86
N PRO A 6 51.46 -36.78 -51.74
CA PRO A 6 52.75 -36.99 -51.12
C PRO A 6 53.65 -37.62 -52.19
N ARG A 7 54.61 -36.84 -52.71
CA ARG A 7 55.63 -37.36 -53.62
C ARG A 7 56.39 -38.41 -52.85
N SER A 8 55.94 -39.62 -53.16
CA SER A 8 56.26 -40.91 -52.63
C SER A 8 57.61 -40.94 -51.91
N VAL A 9 57.55 -40.96 -50.58
CA VAL A 9 58.69 -41.24 -49.69
C VAL A 9 59.45 -42.49 -50.17
N THR A 10 58.78 -43.37 -50.91
CA THR A 10 59.36 -44.52 -51.60
C THR A 10 60.52 -44.19 -52.55
N TRP A 11 60.51 -43.05 -53.23
CA TRP A 11 61.59 -42.66 -54.14
C TRP A 11 62.88 -42.33 -53.38
N ALA A 12 62.77 -41.72 -52.20
CA ALA A 12 63.93 -41.37 -51.38
C ALA A 12 64.72 -42.62 -50.94
N TYR A 13 64.05 -43.71 -50.57
CA TYR A 13 64.71 -44.97 -50.21
C TYR A 13 65.29 -45.72 -51.43
N ILE A 14 64.66 -45.64 -52.62
CA ILE A 14 65.24 -46.21 -53.85
C ILE A 14 66.58 -45.51 -54.16
N VAL A 15 66.62 -44.18 -54.03
CA VAL A 15 67.85 -43.40 -54.19
C VAL A 15 68.87 -43.79 -53.12
N LEU A 16 68.46 -43.93 -51.85
CA LEU A 16 69.36 -44.29 -50.76
C LEU A 16 69.95 -45.71 -50.90
N LEU A 17 69.15 -46.66 -51.39
CA LEU A 17 69.58 -48.03 -51.69
C LEU A 17 70.57 -48.03 -52.87
N ALA A 18 70.30 -47.26 -53.93
CA ALA A 18 71.20 -47.12 -55.06
C ALA A 18 72.56 -46.54 -54.63
N VAL A 19 72.57 -45.51 -53.79
CA VAL A 19 73.80 -44.92 -53.23
C VAL A 19 74.57 -45.95 -52.39
N SER A 20 73.88 -46.73 -51.55
CA SER A 20 74.51 -47.78 -50.74
C SER A 20 75.19 -48.86 -51.60
N LEU A 21 74.54 -49.31 -52.68
CA LEU A 21 75.13 -50.27 -53.63
C LEU A 21 76.36 -49.71 -54.35
N VAL A 22 76.36 -48.43 -54.71
CA VAL A 22 77.50 -47.76 -55.34
C VAL A 22 78.70 -47.72 -54.38
N VAL A 23 78.46 -47.40 -53.10
CA VAL A 23 79.51 -47.39 -52.07
C VAL A 23 80.09 -48.79 -51.84
N ILE A 24 79.25 -49.83 -51.83
CA ILE A 24 79.71 -51.23 -51.73
C ILE A 24 80.56 -51.60 -52.94
N GLY A 25 80.09 -51.30 -54.17
CA GLY A 25 80.83 -51.58 -55.40
C GLY A 25 82.19 -50.88 -55.43
N PHE A 26 82.23 -49.59 -55.07
CA PHE A 26 83.47 -48.81 -55.00
C PHE A 26 84.43 -49.34 -53.91
N GLY A 27 83.89 -49.75 -52.76
CA GLY A 27 84.65 -50.39 -51.68
C GLY A 27 85.31 -51.71 -52.12
N THR A 28 84.56 -52.57 -52.85
CA THR A 28 85.10 -53.84 -53.36
C THR A 28 86.20 -53.62 -54.41
N PHE A 29 86.05 -52.61 -55.26
CA PHE A 29 87.04 -52.27 -56.27
C PHE A 29 88.35 -51.76 -55.65
N LEU A 30 88.27 -50.91 -54.62
CA LEU A 30 89.45 -50.42 -53.90
C LEU A 30 90.21 -51.55 -53.19
N VAL A 31 89.50 -52.50 -52.55
CA VAL A 31 90.13 -53.66 -51.90
C VAL A 31 90.87 -54.55 -52.90
N TRP A 32 90.40 -54.61 -54.14
CA TRP A 32 91.06 -55.38 -55.19
C TRP A 32 92.35 -54.71 -55.72
N GLN A 33 92.41 -53.37 -55.71
CA GLN A 33 93.53 -52.62 -56.30
C GLN A 33 94.67 -52.28 -55.32
N SER A 34 94.40 -52.15 -54.01
CA SER A 34 95.42 -51.76 -53.03
C SER A 34 95.80 -52.89 -52.05
N LYS A 35 97.09 -53.20 -51.92
CA LYS A 35 97.64 -54.18 -50.93
C LYS A 35 97.46 -53.77 -49.45
N THR A 36 97.02 -52.55 -49.17
CA THR A 36 96.63 -52.09 -47.82
C THR A 36 95.10 -52.09 -47.72
N ALA A 37 94.57 -53.16 -47.14
CA ALA A 37 93.12 -53.40 -47.10
C ALA A 37 92.44 -52.54 -46.03
N ASN A 38 91.79 -51.44 -46.44
CA ASN A 38 90.92 -50.64 -45.57
C ASN A 38 89.51 -51.24 -45.49
N TRP A 39 89.38 -52.33 -44.73
CA TRP A 39 88.11 -53.05 -44.48
C TRP A 39 86.99 -52.19 -43.88
N ALA A 40 87.32 -51.03 -43.31
CA ALA A 40 86.36 -50.11 -42.69
C ALA A 40 85.30 -49.57 -43.68
N VAL A 41 85.69 -49.28 -44.92
CA VAL A 41 84.76 -48.68 -45.92
C VAL A 41 83.70 -49.70 -46.37
N LEU A 42 84.11 -50.98 -46.49
CA LEU A 42 83.22 -52.07 -46.87
C LEU A 42 82.22 -52.38 -45.74
N GLY A 43 82.67 -52.35 -44.48
CA GLY A 43 81.81 -52.49 -43.31
C GLY A 43 80.71 -51.42 -43.24
N ILE A 44 81.05 -50.15 -43.50
CA ILE A 44 80.08 -49.04 -43.50
C ILE A 44 79.03 -49.22 -44.61
N GLY A 45 79.46 -49.66 -45.80
CA GLY A 45 78.55 -49.96 -46.90
C GLY A 45 77.51 -51.02 -46.54
N ILE A 46 77.94 -52.15 -45.98
CA ILE A 46 77.05 -53.25 -45.60
C ILE A 46 76.07 -52.83 -44.48
N VAL A 47 76.55 -52.11 -43.46
CA VAL A 47 75.68 -51.64 -42.36
C VAL A 47 74.62 -50.68 -42.89
N SER A 48 74.98 -49.77 -43.81
CA SER A 48 74.01 -48.85 -44.43
C SER A 48 72.92 -49.59 -45.22
N ALA A 49 73.28 -50.64 -45.96
CA ALA A 49 72.33 -51.44 -46.74
C ALA A 49 71.34 -52.18 -45.85
N ILE A 50 71.81 -52.79 -44.75
CA ILE A 50 70.97 -53.51 -43.79
C ILE A 50 69.99 -52.55 -43.10
N LEU A 51 70.43 -51.35 -42.75
CA LEU A 51 69.58 -50.35 -42.08
C LEU A 51 68.45 -49.89 -43.01
N VAL A 52 68.73 -49.67 -44.29
CA VAL A 52 67.71 -49.34 -45.30
C VAL A 52 66.74 -50.49 -45.51
N LEU A 53 67.23 -51.73 -45.60
CA LEU A 53 66.40 -52.91 -45.84
C LEU A 53 65.45 -53.20 -44.66
N THR A 54 65.88 -52.90 -43.44
CA THR A 54 65.08 -53.12 -42.22
C THR A 54 64.10 -51.98 -41.93
N THR A 55 64.44 -50.73 -42.25
CA THR A 55 63.53 -49.58 -42.04
C THR A 55 62.41 -49.47 -43.08
N TRP A 56 62.62 -49.94 -44.31
CA TRP A 56 61.61 -49.91 -45.37
C TRP A 56 60.26 -50.59 -45.04
N PRO A 57 60.21 -51.86 -44.57
CA PRO A 57 58.94 -52.51 -44.28
C PRO A 57 58.18 -51.86 -43.12
N ILE A 58 58.91 -51.29 -42.14
CA ILE A 58 58.32 -50.58 -41.00
C ILE A 58 57.65 -49.28 -41.45
N ALA A 59 58.25 -48.54 -42.38
CA ALA A 59 57.65 -47.33 -42.92
C ALA A 59 56.35 -47.62 -43.69
N MET A 60 56.31 -48.72 -44.47
CA MET A 60 55.13 -49.16 -45.22
C MET A 60 53.97 -49.60 -44.32
N SER A 61 54.25 -50.31 -43.22
CA SER A 61 53.20 -50.76 -42.29
C SER A 61 52.58 -49.59 -41.53
N VAL A 62 53.37 -48.59 -41.13
CA VAL A 62 52.85 -47.38 -40.45
C VAL A 62 52.00 -46.53 -41.40
N PHE A 63 52.38 -46.44 -42.68
CA PHE A 63 51.64 -45.62 -43.64
C PHE A 63 50.27 -46.22 -43.99
N SER A 64 50.20 -47.53 -44.17
CA SER A 64 48.92 -48.24 -44.43
C SER A 64 47.94 -48.10 -43.27
N LEU A 65 48.40 -48.32 -42.03
CA LEU A 65 47.60 -48.14 -40.82
C LEU A 65 47.04 -46.72 -40.67
N ARG A 66 47.84 -45.70 -40.99
CA ARG A 66 47.40 -44.29 -40.92
C ARG A 66 46.35 -43.96 -41.98
N SER A 67 46.47 -44.52 -43.18
CA SER A 67 45.52 -44.26 -44.26
C SER A 67 44.16 -44.93 -44.04
N ASP A 68 44.12 -46.08 -43.37
CA ASP A 68 42.87 -46.77 -43.06
C ASP A 68 42.13 -46.09 -41.89
N LEU A 69 42.89 -45.61 -40.89
CA LEU A 69 42.33 -44.86 -39.76
C LEU A 69 41.72 -43.52 -40.21
N SER A 70 42.38 -42.80 -41.11
CA SER A 70 41.87 -41.50 -41.59
C SER A 70 40.61 -41.65 -42.44
N LYS A 71 40.53 -42.69 -43.29
CA LYS A 71 39.32 -43.00 -44.05
C LYS A 71 38.16 -43.39 -43.13
N ALA A 72 38.40 -44.26 -42.15
CA ALA A 72 37.38 -44.68 -41.20
C ALA A 72 36.85 -43.53 -40.33
N LEU A 73 37.70 -42.57 -39.97
CA LEU A 73 37.27 -41.36 -39.27
C LEU A 73 36.47 -40.42 -40.18
N ASN A 74 36.92 -40.21 -41.40
CA ASN A 74 36.23 -39.33 -42.34
C ASN A 74 34.85 -39.87 -42.72
N ASP A 75 34.73 -41.17 -42.96
CA ASP A 75 33.46 -41.84 -43.28
C ASP A 75 32.47 -41.84 -42.10
N LYS A 76 32.94 -41.71 -40.85
CA LYS A 76 32.07 -41.54 -39.67
C LYS A 76 31.66 -40.09 -39.42
N LEU A 77 32.48 -39.12 -39.83
CA LEU A 77 32.23 -37.71 -39.58
C LEU A 77 31.29 -37.08 -40.62
N THR A 78 31.32 -37.56 -41.87
CA THR A 78 30.41 -37.09 -42.93
C THR A 78 28.92 -37.25 -42.61
N PRO A 79 28.41 -38.41 -42.16
CA PRO A 79 26.99 -38.53 -41.82
C PRO A 79 26.60 -37.67 -40.61
N MET A 80 27.54 -37.44 -39.68
CA MET A 80 27.28 -36.60 -38.52
C MET A 80 27.12 -35.13 -38.94
N ASN A 81 27.93 -34.66 -39.89
CA ASN A 81 27.80 -33.32 -40.45
C ASN A 81 26.47 -33.14 -41.22
N ASP A 82 26.08 -34.14 -42.01
CA ASP A 82 24.80 -34.13 -42.73
C ASP A 82 23.60 -34.09 -41.76
N THR A 83 23.66 -34.80 -40.63
CA THR A 83 22.62 -34.73 -39.59
C THR A 83 22.58 -33.36 -38.90
N MET A 84 23.72 -32.70 -38.72
CA MET A 84 23.78 -31.36 -38.13
C MET A 84 23.16 -30.31 -39.08
N ASP A 85 23.42 -30.41 -40.38
CA ASP A 85 22.81 -29.54 -41.38
C ASP A 85 21.29 -29.74 -41.45
N GLN A 86 20.83 -31.00 -41.41
CA GLN A 86 19.39 -31.30 -41.34
C GLN A 86 18.74 -30.78 -40.07
N MET A 87 19.42 -30.89 -38.91
CA MET A 87 18.91 -30.38 -37.64
C MET A 87 18.87 -28.85 -37.63
N SER A 88 19.84 -28.17 -38.25
CA SER A 88 19.85 -26.71 -38.40
C SER A 88 18.66 -26.23 -39.24
N VAL A 89 18.37 -26.91 -40.36
CA VAL A 89 17.20 -26.60 -41.21
C VAL A 89 15.90 -26.82 -40.45
N LEU A 90 15.79 -27.93 -39.71
CA LEU A 90 14.59 -28.25 -38.94
C LEU A 90 14.37 -27.27 -37.77
N LEU A 91 15.43 -26.87 -37.08
CA LEU A 91 15.36 -25.84 -36.04
C LEU A 91 14.97 -24.47 -36.60
N ASN A 92 15.47 -24.11 -37.78
CA ASN A 92 15.07 -22.87 -38.43
C ASN A 92 13.59 -22.88 -38.82
N LEU A 93 13.09 -24.00 -39.35
CA LEU A 93 11.67 -24.17 -39.66
C LEU A 93 10.78 -24.18 -38.41
N ILE A 94 11.21 -24.80 -37.31
CA ILE A 94 10.48 -24.75 -36.03
C ILE A 94 10.46 -23.33 -35.48
N SER A 95 11.60 -22.63 -35.51
CA SER A 95 11.70 -21.23 -35.05
C SER A 95 10.77 -20.32 -35.84
N GLU A 96 10.76 -20.46 -37.16
CA GLU A 96 9.88 -19.69 -38.05
C GLU A 96 8.40 -20.02 -37.80
N GLN A 97 8.05 -21.31 -37.62
CA GLN A 97 6.68 -21.72 -37.29
C GLN A 97 6.23 -21.29 -35.89
N GLN A 98 7.11 -21.24 -34.90
CA GLN A 98 6.80 -20.73 -33.56
C GLN A 98 6.52 -19.22 -33.61
N LEU A 99 7.36 -18.45 -34.31
CA LEU A 99 7.16 -17.00 -34.47
C LEU A 99 5.89 -16.65 -35.23
N LEU A 100 5.55 -17.41 -36.28
CA LEU A 100 4.29 -17.24 -37.02
C LEU A 100 3.09 -17.62 -36.16
N THR A 101 3.19 -18.67 -35.36
CA THR A 101 2.12 -19.10 -34.46
C THR A 101 1.88 -18.08 -33.35
N GLU A 102 2.93 -17.50 -32.76
CA GLU A 102 2.79 -16.47 -31.73
C GLU A 102 2.21 -15.17 -32.28
N ARG A 103 2.63 -14.73 -33.47
CA ARG A 103 2.00 -13.57 -34.15
C ARG A 103 0.57 -13.83 -34.59
N ALA A 104 0.27 -15.02 -35.09
CA ALA A 104 -1.09 -15.38 -35.47
C ALA A 104 -2.01 -15.50 -34.23
N LYS A 105 -1.52 -16.07 -33.13
CA LYS A 105 -2.23 -16.13 -31.85
C LYS A 105 -2.47 -14.73 -31.29
N SER A 106 -1.45 -13.86 -31.23
CA SER A 106 -1.63 -12.52 -30.68
C SER A 106 -2.58 -11.67 -31.51
N VAL A 107 -2.65 -11.85 -32.82
CA VAL A 107 -3.64 -11.18 -33.69
C VAL A 107 -5.03 -11.79 -33.53
N ALA A 108 -5.16 -13.12 -33.53
CA ALA A 108 -6.45 -13.81 -33.43
C ALA A 108 -7.10 -13.66 -32.05
N PHE A 109 -6.29 -13.61 -30.98
CA PHE A 109 -6.77 -13.46 -29.61
C PHE A 109 -6.77 -12.02 -29.11
N ARG A 110 -6.28 -11.05 -29.89
CA ARG A 110 -6.20 -9.64 -29.48
C ARG A 110 -7.53 -9.10 -28.93
N GLU A 111 -8.63 -9.40 -29.63
CA GLU A 111 -9.95 -8.92 -29.23
C GLU A 111 -10.44 -9.61 -27.95
N LYS A 112 -10.18 -10.91 -27.82
CA LYS A 112 -10.55 -11.68 -26.63
C LYS A 112 -9.74 -11.25 -25.41
N GLU A 113 -8.44 -10.99 -25.57
CA GLU A 113 -7.56 -10.47 -24.51
C GLU A 113 -8.00 -9.07 -24.08
N ARG A 114 -8.31 -8.18 -25.04
CA ARG A 114 -8.88 -6.86 -24.76
C ARG A 114 -10.17 -6.96 -23.96
N ASP A 115 -11.10 -7.81 -24.37
CA ASP A 115 -12.38 -7.96 -23.68
C ASP A 115 -12.20 -8.61 -22.30
N THR A 116 -11.21 -9.48 -22.12
CA THR A 116 -10.83 -10.03 -20.83
C THR A 116 -10.29 -8.95 -19.91
N LEU A 117 -9.40 -8.08 -20.40
CA LEU A 117 -8.87 -6.93 -19.66
C LEU A 117 -9.95 -5.92 -19.30
N ARG A 118 -10.90 -5.62 -20.19
CA ARG A 118 -12.06 -4.77 -19.85
C ARG A 118 -12.86 -5.32 -18.68
N ARG A 119 -13.15 -6.62 -18.72
CA ARG A 119 -13.90 -7.28 -17.65
C ARG A 119 -13.12 -7.24 -16.34
N ALA A 120 -11.81 -7.52 -16.39
CA ALA A 120 -10.94 -7.43 -15.23
C ALA A 120 -10.91 -6.00 -14.64
N ILE A 121 -10.74 -4.97 -15.46
CA ILE A 121 -10.79 -3.57 -15.02
C ILE A 121 -12.14 -3.25 -14.36
N GLN A 122 -13.25 -3.64 -14.98
CA GLN A 122 -14.59 -3.42 -14.42
C GLN A 122 -14.79 -4.16 -13.10
N GLU A 123 -14.23 -5.36 -12.96
CA GLU A 123 -14.25 -6.13 -11.73
C GLU A 123 -13.42 -5.45 -10.62
N GLU A 124 -12.21 -4.97 -10.92
CA GLU A 124 -11.38 -4.24 -9.95
C GLU A 124 -12.00 -2.89 -9.55
N ILE A 125 -12.64 -2.18 -10.50
CA ILE A 125 -13.46 -1.00 -10.21
C ILE A 125 -14.61 -1.35 -9.26
N ALA A 126 -15.27 -2.50 -9.45
CA ALA A 126 -16.36 -2.94 -8.59
C ALA A 126 -15.85 -3.33 -7.19
N ARG A 127 -14.64 -3.89 -7.09
CA ARG A 127 -13.94 -4.20 -5.84
C ARG A 127 -13.33 -2.97 -5.14
N GLN A 128 -13.34 -1.81 -5.80
CA GLN A 128 -12.72 -0.56 -5.32
C GLN A 128 -11.19 -0.63 -5.20
N ASP A 129 -10.54 -1.56 -5.92
CA ASP A 129 -9.08 -1.59 -6.04
C ASP A 129 -8.64 -0.68 -7.20
N TRP A 130 -8.51 0.61 -6.88
CA TRP A 130 -8.19 1.64 -7.87
C TRP A 130 -6.78 1.52 -8.44
N GLU A 131 -5.83 0.98 -7.68
CA GLU A 131 -4.44 0.85 -8.11
C GLU A 131 -4.31 -0.30 -9.12
N ALA A 132 -4.93 -1.45 -8.83
CA ALA A 132 -5.00 -2.57 -9.77
C ALA A 132 -5.72 -2.17 -11.05
N ALA A 133 -6.87 -1.47 -10.94
CA ALA A 133 -7.62 -1.00 -12.10
C ALA A 133 -6.81 -0.02 -12.98
N LEU A 134 -6.04 0.89 -12.38
CA LEU A 134 -5.16 1.81 -13.11
C LEU A 134 -3.98 1.09 -13.76
N ALA A 135 -3.40 0.09 -13.10
CA ALA A 135 -2.34 -0.74 -13.67
C ALA A 135 -2.82 -1.49 -14.92
N LEU A 136 -4.01 -2.11 -14.84
CA LEU A 136 -4.64 -2.77 -15.98
C LEU A 136 -5.01 -1.80 -17.11
N ALA A 137 -5.42 -0.57 -16.80
CA ALA A 137 -5.65 0.47 -17.81
C ALA A 137 -4.34 0.87 -18.53
N ASN A 138 -3.21 0.94 -17.81
CA ASN A 138 -1.90 1.17 -18.40
C ASN A 138 -1.47 -0.01 -19.30
N GLU A 139 -1.79 -1.25 -18.91
CA GLU A 139 -1.52 -2.44 -19.71
C GLU A 139 -2.31 -2.45 -21.02
N ILE A 140 -3.57 -1.99 -21.01
CA ILE A 140 -4.35 -1.80 -22.25
C ILE A 140 -3.67 -0.79 -23.19
N GLU A 141 -3.15 0.31 -22.64
CA GLU A 141 -2.43 1.31 -23.43
C GLU A 141 -1.15 0.74 -24.05
N MET A 142 -0.32 0.08 -23.24
CA MET A 142 0.99 -0.43 -23.66
C MET A 142 0.90 -1.65 -24.57
N GLY A 143 0.01 -2.61 -24.26
CA GLY A 143 -0.10 -3.87 -24.99
C GLY A 143 -0.83 -3.75 -26.32
N PHE A 144 -1.84 -2.88 -26.39
CA PHE A 144 -2.73 -2.81 -27.56
C PHE A 144 -2.73 -1.47 -28.29
N GLY A 145 -2.12 -0.42 -27.72
CA GLY A 145 -2.06 0.93 -28.32
C GLY A 145 -3.36 1.72 -28.25
N TYR A 146 -4.36 1.28 -27.47
CA TYR A 146 -5.67 1.93 -27.35
C TYR A 146 -5.68 3.02 -26.27
N LYS A 147 -4.97 4.11 -26.53
CA LYS A 147 -4.85 5.26 -25.61
C LYS A 147 -6.20 5.84 -25.19
N SER A 148 -7.12 6.05 -26.14
CA SER A 148 -8.42 6.64 -25.86
C SER A 148 -9.28 5.81 -24.92
N GLU A 149 -9.18 4.48 -24.98
CA GLU A 149 -9.92 3.58 -24.10
C GLU A 149 -9.33 3.55 -22.68
N ALA A 150 -8.00 3.49 -22.58
CA ALA A 150 -7.30 3.61 -21.31
C ALA A 150 -7.63 4.93 -20.59
N ASP A 151 -7.67 6.06 -21.34
CA ASP A 151 -8.01 7.37 -20.78
C ASP A 151 -9.46 7.45 -20.29
N ARG A 152 -10.40 6.77 -20.97
CA ARG A 152 -11.79 6.63 -20.50
C ARG A 152 -11.84 5.88 -19.18
N PHE A 153 -11.13 4.75 -19.05
CA PHE A 153 -11.07 4.00 -17.80
C PHE A 153 -10.41 4.81 -16.68
N ARG A 154 -9.32 5.53 -16.93
CA ARG A 154 -8.68 6.41 -15.94
C ARG A 154 -9.64 7.48 -15.42
N THR A 155 -10.40 8.09 -16.32
CA THR A 155 -11.42 9.09 -15.97
C THR A 155 -12.54 8.47 -15.14
N GLU A 156 -13.04 7.30 -15.54
CA GLU A 156 -14.08 6.59 -14.79
C GLU A 156 -13.59 6.18 -13.39
N ILE A 157 -12.37 5.66 -13.28
CA ILE A 157 -11.72 5.28 -12.01
C ILE A 157 -11.58 6.51 -11.11
N SER A 158 -11.05 7.63 -11.64
CA SER A 158 -10.87 8.84 -10.83
C SER A 158 -12.21 9.39 -10.35
N GLN A 159 -13.23 9.40 -11.21
CA GLN A 159 -14.57 9.86 -10.87
C GLN A 159 -15.19 8.99 -9.77
N ARG A 160 -15.18 7.67 -9.92
CA ARG A 160 -15.73 6.75 -8.90
C ARG A 160 -14.97 6.84 -7.58
N ARG A 161 -13.64 6.96 -7.61
CA ARG A 161 -12.81 7.16 -6.42
C ARG A 161 -13.17 8.48 -5.72
N SER A 162 -13.27 9.58 -6.46
CA SER A 162 -13.65 10.88 -5.92
C SER A 162 -15.07 10.86 -5.34
N ASP A 163 -16.02 10.20 -6.00
CA ASP A 163 -17.39 10.06 -5.51
C ASP A 163 -17.44 9.25 -4.20
N LEU A 164 -16.63 8.20 -4.07
CA LEU A 164 -16.53 7.42 -2.84
C LEU A 164 -15.94 8.26 -1.70
N VAL A 165 -14.85 8.98 -1.95
CA VAL A 165 -14.26 9.89 -0.96
C VAL A 165 -15.27 10.96 -0.53
N ARG A 166 -15.99 11.57 -1.48
CA ARG A 166 -17.05 12.55 -1.17
C ARG A 166 -18.15 11.95 -0.30
N ARG A 167 -18.58 10.72 -0.55
CA ARG A 167 -19.58 10.03 0.31
C ARG A 167 -19.04 9.82 1.71
N GLN A 168 -17.81 9.33 1.85
CA GLN A 168 -17.18 9.13 3.16
C GLN A 168 -17.04 10.44 3.94
N VAL A 169 -16.62 11.53 3.27
CA VAL A 169 -16.55 12.87 3.85
C VAL A 169 -17.94 13.33 4.29
N ASN A 170 -18.96 13.20 3.43
CA ASN A 170 -20.34 13.59 3.76
C ASN A 170 -20.91 12.78 4.94
N ASP A 171 -20.65 11.48 5.01
CA ASP A 171 -21.09 10.62 6.10
C ASP A 171 -20.42 11.01 7.43
N ALA A 172 -19.13 11.35 7.39
CA ALA A 172 -18.40 11.86 8.55
C ALA A 172 -18.93 13.23 8.99
N ILE A 173 -19.21 14.14 8.05
CA ILE A 173 -19.83 15.45 8.34
C ILE A 173 -21.21 15.25 8.97
N ALA A 174 -22.02 14.31 8.48
CA ALA A 174 -23.30 13.97 9.09
C ALA A 174 -23.16 13.40 10.52
N GLY A 175 -22.06 12.68 10.80
CA GLY A 175 -21.67 12.29 12.17
C GLY A 175 -21.40 13.50 13.06
N ILE A 176 -20.56 14.43 12.57
CA ILE A 176 -20.22 15.67 13.27
C ILE A 176 -21.48 16.53 13.52
N ASP A 177 -22.38 16.62 12.55
CA ASP A 177 -23.67 17.31 12.67
C ASP A 177 -24.55 16.72 13.78
N ARG A 178 -24.57 15.40 13.95
CA ARG A 178 -25.27 14.75 15.05
C ARG A 178 -24.65 15.13 16.40
N HIS A 179 -23.32 15.18 16.50
CA HIS A 179 -22.64 15.63 17.71
C HIS A 179 -22.94 17.09 18.05
N MET A 180 -22.98 17.98 17.05
CA MET A 180 -23.35 19.38 17.25
C MET A 180 -24.80 19.55 17.71
N ARG A 181 -25.75 18.80 17.15
CA ARG A 181 -27.15 18.83 17.61
C ARG A 181 -27.32 18.32 19.04
N GLY A 182 -26.47 17.39 19.46
CA GLY A 182 -26.44 16.89 20.84
C GLY A 182 -25.60 17.74 21.80
N GLU A 183 -25.21 18.96 21.41
CA GLU A 183 -24.38 19.88 22.22
C GLU A 183 -23.01 19.29 22.64
N ASN A 184 -22.57 18.23 21.96
CA ASN A 184 -21.32 17.53 22.24
C ASN A 184 -20.16 18.14 21.44
N TRP A 185 -19.87 19.42 21.68
CA TRP A 185 -18.90 20.21 20.90
C TRP A 185 -17.48 19.61 20.89
N ALA A 186 -17.02 19.07 22.02
CA ALA A 186 -15.70 18.45 22.12
C ALA A 186 -15.59 17.13 21.34
N ALA A 187 -16.70 16.40 21.15
CA ALA A 187 -16.73 15.21 20.29
C ALA A 187 -16.71 15.60 18.81
N ALA A 188 -17.52 16.60 18.43
CA ALA A 188 -17.56 17.17 17.09
C ALA A 188 -16.17 17.67 16.66
N GLN A 189 -15.48 18.42 17.52
CA GLN A 189 -14.15 18.96 17.24
C GLN A 189 -13.10 17.86 17.01
N ARG A 190 -13.05 16.85 17.89
CA ARG A 190 -12.13 15.71 17.73
C ARG A 190 -12.38 14.91 16.47
N GLU A 191 -13.63 14.81 16.02
CA GLU A 191 -13.97 14.14 14.77
C GLU A 191 -13.62 14.96 13.54
N ALA A 192 -13.81 16.27 13.58
CA ALA A 192 -13.32 17.19 12.54
C ALA A 192 -11.80 17.14 12.39
N GLU A 193 -11.05 17.13 13.50
CA GLU A 193 -9.59 17.00 13.50
C GLU A 193 -9.12 15.67 12.88
N ARG A 194 -9.80 14.55 13.22
CA ARG A 194 -9.54 13.25 12.61
C ARG A 194 -9.81 13.27 11.11
N LEU A 195 -10.92 13.88 10.67
CA LEU A 195 -11.25 13.98 9.26
C LEU A 195 -10.23 14.83 8.49
N MET A 196 -9.75 15.93 9.10
CA MET A 196 -8.71 16.79 8.54
C MET A 196 -7.36 16.07 8.40
N ALA A 197 -7.02 15.18 9.32
CA ALA A 197 -5.80 14.37 9.23
C ALA A 197 -5.84 13.37 8.06
N VAL A 198 -7.02 12.81 7.75
CA VAL A 198 -7.20 11.83 6.66
C VAL A 198 -7.36 12.52 5.30
N TYR A 199 -8.07 13.65 5.24
CA TYR A 199 -8.37 14.38 4.01
C TYR A 199 -7.97 15.87 4.09
N PRO A 200 -6.67 16.19 4.15
CA PRO A 200 -6.20 17.57 4.34
C PRO A 200 -6.47 18.49 3.14
N ALA A 201 -6.70 17.93 1.95
CA ALA A 201 -6.88 18.70 0.71
C ALA A 201 -8.33 19.14 0.45
N ASP A 202 -9.32 18.64 1.22
CA ASP A 202 -10.72 18.98 1.01
C ASP A 202 -11.08 20.29 1.71
N GLU A 203 -11.57 21.26 0.95
CA GLU A 203 -11.96 22.59 1.44
C GLU A 203 -13.10 22.51 2.47
N GLN A 204 -14.04 21.56 2.31
CA GLN A 204 -15.14 21.41 3.26
C GLN A 204 -14.63 21.00 4.63
N VAL A 205 -13.65 20.09 4.67
CA VAL A 205 -13.06 19.59 5.92
C VAL A 205 -12.25 20.67 6.63
N GLN A 206 -11.55 21.53 5.89
CA GLN A 206 -10.80 22.66 6.45
C GLN A 206 -11.69 23.70 7.13
N ARG A 207 -12.92 23.89 6.65
CA ARG A 207 -13.89 24.84 7.22
C ARG A 207 -14.63 24.29 8.45
N LEU A 208 -14.65 22.97 8.66
CA LEU A 208 -15.39 22.34 9.77
C LEU A 208 -15.08 22.92 11.16
N PRO A 209 -13.81 23.15 11.57
CA PRO A 209 -13.55 23.74 12.88
C PRO A 209 -14.16 25.12 13.06
N GLN A 210 -14.16 25.94 12.00
CA GLN A 210 -14.78 27.27 12.01
C GLN A 210 -16.29 27.17 12.08
N ASP A 211 -16.89 26.23 11.34
CA ASP A 211 -18.34 26.00 11.34
C ASP A 211 -18.84 25.49 12.70
N ILE A 212 -18.08 24.61 13.36
CA ILE A 212 -18.39 24.09 14.70
C ILE A 212 -18.39 25.24 15.71
N GLU A 213 -17.35 26.08 15.71
CA GLU A 213 -17.27 27.22 16.63
C GLU A 213 -18.34 28.27 16.31
N ALA A 214 -18.62 28.55 15.04
CA ALA A 214 -19.70 29.45 14.64
C ALA A 214 -21.06 28.98 15.14
N ARG A 215 -21.35 27.67 15.05
CA ARG A 215 -22.59 27.07 15.58
C ARG A 215 -22.64 27.10 17.10
N ARG A 216 -21.53 26.84 17.78
CA ARG A 216 -21.42 26.98 19.25
C ARG A 216 -21.72 28.41 19.69
N GLN A 217 -21.14 29.41 19.02
CA GLN A 217 -21.39 30.83 19.30
C GLN A 217 -22.82 31.24 18.96
N GLN A 218 -23.42 30.67 17.91
CA GLN A 218 -24.83 30.87 17.60
C GLN A 218 -25.74 30.32 18.70
N HIS A 219 -25.47 29.10 19.18
CA HIS A 219 -26.23 28.50 20.27
C HIS A 219 -26.11 29.32 21.56
N LYS A 220 -24.90 29.78 21.90
CA LYS A 220 -24.67 30.71 23.01
C LYS A 220 -25.51 32.00 22.87
N ARG A 221 -25.54 32.61 21.68
CA ARG A 221 -26.37 33.80 21.42
C ARG A 221 -27.86 33.52 21.60
N GLN A 222 -28.34 32.36 21.14
CA GLN A 222 -29.73 31.95 21.34
C GLN A 222 -30.07 31.75 22.82
N LEU A 223 -29.17 31.16 23.62
CA LEU A 223 -29.35 31.03 25.06
C LEU A 223 -29.37 32.40 25.75
N LEU A 224 -28.49 33.32 25.36
CA LEU A 224 -28.49 34.70 25.86
C LEU A 224 -29.80 35.41 25.55
N GLU A 225 -30.27 35.33 24.31
CA GLU A 225 -31.54 35.95 23.89
C GLU A 225 -32.73 35.36 24.64
N SER A 226 -32.79 34.03 24.74
CA SER A 226 -33.84 33.33 25.51
C SER A 226 -33.80 33.73 26.98
N TRP A 227 -32.63 33.91 27.57
CA TRP A 227 -32.49 34.35 28.95
C TRP A 227 -33.03 35.78 29.12
N HIS A 228 -32.65 36.71 28.25
CA HIS A 228 -33.16 38.09 28.30
C HIS A 228 -34.69 38.14 28.13
N ASP A 229 -35.26 37.31 27.25
CA ASP A 229 -36.71 37.20 27.09
C ASP A 229 -37.39 36.66 28.36
N SER A 230 -36.86 35.60 28.98
CA SER A 230 -37.37 35.09 30.26
C SER A 230 -37.30 36.13 31.38
N VAL A 231 -36.19 36.89 31.47
CA VAL A 231 -36.05 37.99 32.43
C VAL A 231 -37.08 39.09 32.19
N ASN A 232 -37.29 39.48 30.92
CA ASN A 232 -38.29 40.50 30.55
C ASN A 232 -39.73 40.05 30.85
N ARG A 233 -40.03 38.76 30.66
CA ARG A 233 -41.33 38.16 30.98
C ARG A 233 -41.52 37.89 32.48
N LYS A 234 -40.50 38.12 33.30
CA LYS A 234 -40.45 37.76 34.73
C LYS A 234 -40.65 36.26 34.97
N ASP A 235 -40.27 35.43 34.01
CA ASP A 235 -40.18 33.98 34.19
C ASP A 235 -38.87 33.65 34.92
N VAL A 236 -38.93 33.75 36.25
CA VAL A 236 -37.77 33.61 37.13
C VAL A 236 -37.20 32.20 37.08
N ASP A 237 -38.06 31.18 37.01
CA ASP A 237 -37.63 29.78 37.00
C ASP A 237 -36.97 29.41 35.68
N GLY A 238 -37.58 29.80 34.55
CA GLY A 238 -36.98 29.63 33.23
C GLY A 238 -35.65 30.36 33.09
N ALA A 239 -35.56 31.60 33.60
CA ALA A 239 -34.33 32.38 33.56
C ALA A 239 -33.18 31.71 34.36
N ILE A 240 -33.46 31.13 35.52
CA ILE A 240 -32.45 30.41 36.32
C ILE A 240 -31.99 29.13 35.62
N GLU A 241 -32.91 28.38 35.00
CA GLU A 241 -32.55 27.16 34.26
C GLU A 241 -31.66 27.47 33.05
N ILE A 242 -32.00 28.52 32.29
CA ILE A 242 -31.19 28.95 31.15
C ILE A 242 -29.82 29.42 31.63
N LEU A 243 -29.74 30.17 32.74
CA LEU A 243 -28.47 30.62 33.32
C LEU A 243 -27.53 29.44 33.67
N LYS A 244 -28.07 28.35 34.23
CA LYS A 244 -27.30 27.13 34.52
C LYS A 244 -26.70 26.50 33.26
N ARG A 245 -27.44 26.49 32.15
CA ARG A 245 -26.92 26.00 30.86
C ARG A 245 -25.88 26.94 30.27
N LEU A 246 -26.10 28.25 30.43
CA LEU A 246 -25.23 29.30 29.91
C LEU A 246 -23.85 29.33 30.60
N ASP A 247 -23.76 28.96 31.88
CA ASP A 247 -22.52 28.90 32.66
C ASP A 247 -21.42 28.06 31.97
N LEU A 248 -21.81 26.99 31.28
CA LEU A 248 -20.90 26.13 30.51
C LEU A 248 -20.25 26.83 29.29
N TYR A 249 -20.81 27.96 28.85
CA TYR A 249 -20.43 28.66 27.63
C TYR A 249 -19.91 30.09 27.86
N LEU A 250 -20.03 30.60 29.09
CA LEU A 250 -19.62 31.97 29.40
C LEU A 250 -18.12 32.07 29.65
N THR A 251 -17.55 33.17 29.17
CA THR A 251 -16.24 33.61 29.62
C THR A 251 -16.39 34.41 30.93
N PRO A 252 -15.33 34.51 31.75
CA PRO A 252 -15.39 35.28 33.00
C PRO A 252 -15.86 36.73 32.81
N ALA A 253 -15.41 37.40 31.74
CA ALA A 253 -15.80 38.78 31.46
C ALA A 253 -17.29 38.94 31.10
N GLU A 254 -17.86 37.97 30.37
CA GLU A 254 -19.28 38.00 30.04
C GLU A 254 -20.13 37.65 31.26
N ALA A 255 -19.68 36.70 32.09
CA ALA A 255 -20.33 36.38 33.35
C ALA A 255 -20.40 37.59 34.30
N ASP A 256 -19.33 38.39 34.37
CA ASP A 256 -19.31 39.62 35.17
C ASP A 256 -20.38 40.61 34.70
N SER A 257 -20.53 40.80 33.38
CA SER A 257 -21.54 41.71 32.81
C SER A 257 -22.98 41.29 33.12
N MET A 258 -23.22 39.99 33.29
CA MET A 258 -24.55 39.43 33.59
C MET A 258 -24.81 39.28 35.08
N GLN A 259 -23.79 39.45 35.92
CA GLN A 259 -23.86 39.12 37.35
C GLN A 259 -24.94 39.92 38.08
N GLU A 260 -25.08 41.21 37.77
CA GLU A 260 -26.07 42.08 38.44
C GLU A 260 -27.51 41.70 38.07
N ALA A 261 -27.76 41.46 36.79
CA ALA A 261 -29.06 41.02 36.30
C ALA A 261 -29.42 39.61 36.82
N ALA A 262 -28.46 38.67 36.84
CA ALA A 262 -28.64 37.35 37.43
C ALA A 262 -28.95 37.42 38.93
N ARG A 263 -28.23 38.25 39.70
CA ARG A 263 -28.54 38.52 41.13
C ARG A 263 -29.95 39.05 41.33
N GLY A 264 -30.43 39.92 40.43
CA GLY A 264 -31.80 40.39 40.43
C GLY A 264 -32.82 39.26 40.32
N VAL A 265 -32.64 38.35 39.35
CA VAL A 265 -33.51 37.18 39.15
C VAL A 265 -33.50 36.26 40.37
N PHE A 266 -32.33 35.96 40.95
CA PHE A 266 -32.24 35.14 42.16
C PHE A 266 -32.92 35.78 43.37
N LYS A 267 -32.75 37.10 43.55
CA LYS A 267 -33.43 37.85 44.61
C LYS A 267 -34.95 37.79 44.45
N GLU A 268 -35.44 37.92 43.22
CA GLU A 268 -36.87 37.79 42.93
C GLU A 268 -37.38 36.38 43.23
N LYS A 269 -36.64 35.32 42.86
CA LYS A 269 -37.00 33.93 43.21
C LYS A 269 -37.13 33.74 44.72
N LEU A 270 -36.16 34.26 45.49
CA LEU A 270 -36.18 34.18 46.94
C LEU A 270 -37.37 34.94 47.54
N ASN A 271 -37.71 36.11 46.98
CA ASN A 271 -38.90 36.86 47.40
C ASN A 271 -40.19 36.07 47.13
N ILE A 272 -40.30 35.42 45.97
CA ILE A 272 -41.45 34.57 45.62
C ILE A 272 -41.56 33.40 46.61
N LEU A 273 -40.46 32.66 46.85
CA LEU A 273 -40.45 31.55 47.79
C LEU A 273 -40.77 32.00 49.22
N ARG A 274 -40.32 33.19 49.62
CA ARG A 274 -40.64 33.77 50.94
C ARG A 274 -42.12 34.10 51.05
N SER A 275 -42.70 34.71 50.02
CA SER A 275 -44.13 35.01 49.97
C SER A 275 -44.97 33.74 50.01
N GLN A 276 -44.60 32.71 49.24
CA GLN A 276 -45.27 31.41 49.25
C GLN A 276 -45.18 30.71 50.60
N PHE A 277 -44.01 30.72 51.23
CA PHE A 277 -43.82 30.17 52.57
C PHE A 277 -44.68 30.89 53.60
N SER A 278 -44.67 32.22 53.62
CA SER A 278 -45.49 33.02 54.53
C SER A 278 -46.98 32.76 54.32
N ALA A 279 -47.44 32.60 53.08
CA ALA A 279 -48.83 32.27 52.78
C ALA A 279 -49.19 30.86 53.28
N CYS A 280 -48.33 29.86 53.06
CA CYS A 280 -48.57 28.50 53.55
C CYS A 280 -48.63 28.44 55.09
N VAL A 281 -47.79 29.23 55.77
CA VAL A 281 -47.80 29.34 57.24
C VAL A 281 -49.05 30.03 57.75
N GLN A 282 -49.56 31.05 57.04
CA GLN A 282 -50.81 31.74 57.41
C GLN A 282 -52.07 30.88 57.18
N GLU A 283 -52.04 30.02 56.16
CA GLU A 283 -53.14 29.12 55.80
C GLU A 283 -53.08 27.75 56.51
N ASP A 284 -52.19 27.57 57.50
CA ASP A 284 -51.94 26.32 58.23
C ASP A 284 -51.58 25.11 57.32
N LYS A 285 -51.06 25.37 56.12
CA LYS A 285 -50.59 24.34 55.17
C LYS A 285 -49.16 23.92 55.49
N TRP A 286 -48.97 23.26 56.63
CA TRP A 286 -47.64 22.94 57.17
C TRP A 286 -46.81 22.01 56.27
N THR A 287 -47.44 21.09 55.53
CA THR A 287 -46.75 20.18 54.60
C THR A 287 -46.13 20.92 53.41
N ASP A 288 -46.83 21.90 52.85
CA ASP A 288 -46.32 22.72 51.75
C ASP A 288 -45.24 23.70 52.23
N ALA A 289 -45.41 24.25 53.43
CA ALA A 289 -44.40 25.09 54.07
C ALA A 289 -43.07 24.32 54.28
N LEU A 290 -43.12 23.05 54.71
CA LEU A 290 -41.93 22.20 54.82
C LEU A 290 -41.26 21.95 53.48
N ARG A 291 -42.03 21.60 52.45
CA ARG A 291 -41.49 21.38 51.11
C ARG A 291 -40.75 22.60 50.58
N ILE A 292 -41.32 23.79 50.75
CA ILE A 292 -40.70 25.06 50.34
C ILE A 292 -39.45 25.36 51.18
N ALA A 293 -39.48 25.13 52.50
CA ALA A 293 -38.32 25.32 53.36
C ALA A 293 -37.16 24.38 52.99
N GLU A 294 -37.44 23.11 52.73
CA GLU A 294 -36.46 22.12 52.27
C GLU A 294 -35.87 22.50 50.91
N GLU A 295 -36.70 22.95 49.97
CA GLU A 295 -36.25 23.44 48.65
C GLU A 295 -35.28 24.61 48.79
N VAL A 296 -35.62 25.62 49.61
CA VAL A 296 -34.76 26.79 49.85
C VAL A 296 -33.46 26.41 50.53
N ILE A 297 -33.49 25.49 51.50
CA ILE A 297 -32.28 25.05 52.22
C ILE A 297 -31.35 24.27 51.29
N ARG A 298 -31.90 23.45 50.39
CA ARG A 298 -31.15 22.66 49.42
C ARG A 298 -30.54 23.54 48.33
N ASP A 299 -31.35 24.42 47.74
CA ASP A 299 -30.97 25.15 46.53
C ASP A 299 -30.26 26.49 46.87
N TYR A 300 -30.46 27.04 48.07
CA TYR A 300 -29.90 28.33 48.53
C TYR A 300 -29.33 28.29 49.96
N PRO A 301 -28.39 27.38 50.27
CA PRO A 301 -27.97 27.07 51.65
C PRO A 301 -27.32 28.23 52.42
N ASN A 302 -26.76 29.21 51.71
CA ASN A 302 -26.00 30.33 52.28
C ASN A 302 -26.83 31.61 52.47
N THR A 303 -28.12 31.59 52.13
CA THR A 303 -28.98 32.76 52.26
C THR A 303 -29.44 32.95 53.71
N GLN A 304 -29.72 34.19 54.11
CA GLN A 304 -30.31 34.48 55.42
C GLN A 304 -31.68 33.78 55.58
N MET A 305 -32.46 33.74 54.51
CA MET A 305 -33.75 33.04 54.46
C MET A 305 -33.63 31.54 54.76
N ALA A 306 -32.60 30.86 54.23
CA ALA A 306 -32.36 29.46 54.56
C ALA A 306 -32.00 29.24 56.05
N LYS A 307 -31.32 30.21 56.68
CA LYS A 307 -31.06 30.15 58.15
C LYS A 307 -32.36 30.30 58.93
N GLU A 308 -33.15 31.32 58.60
CA GLU A 308 -34.47 31.57 59.22
C GLU A 308 -35.39 30.34 59.06
N MET A 309 -35.41 29.71 57.88
CA MET A 309 -36.20 28.52 57.61
C MET A 309 -35.70 27.29 58.37
N ARG A 310 -34.38 27.08 58.51
CA ARG A 310 -33.82 26.01 59.36
C ARG A 310 -34.26 26.17 60.81
N ASP A 311 -34.25 27.39 61.33
CA ASP A 311 -34.66 27.67 62.71
C ASP A 311 -36.17 27.45 62.90
N MET A 312 -36.99 27.69 61.87
CA MET A 312 -38.44 27.47 61.90
C MET A 312 -38.86 26.02 61.62
N MET A 313 -38.03 25.19 60.98
CA MET A 313 -38.38 23.82 60.60
C MET A 313 -38.86 22.93 61.76
N PRO A 314 -38.21 22.92 62.94
CA PRO A 314 -38.65 22.06 64.05
C PRO A 314 -40.10 22.36 64.47
N ASN A 315 -40.44 23.65 64.57
CA ASN A 315 -41.78 24.11 64.95
C ASN A 315 -42.83 23.74 63.90
N ILE A 316 -42.48 23.80 62.62
CA ILE A 316 -43.39 23.43 61.53
C ILE A 316 -43.53 21.92 61.43
N GLN A 317 -42.47 21.15 61.65
CA GLN A 317 -42.51 19.68 61.69
C GLN A 317 -43.39 19.17 62.84
N GLU A 318 -43.30 19.80 64.02
CA GLU A 318 -44.15 19.50 65.18
C GLU A 318 -45.63 19.78 64.88
N ARG A 319 -45.94 20.91 64.21
CA ARG A 319 -47.30 21.25 63.77
C ARG A 319 -47.83 20.35 62.65
N ALA A 320 -46.98 19.96 61.70
CA ALA A 320 -47.34 19.08 60.59
C ALA A 320 -47.59 17.63 61.04
N SER A 321 -46.89 17.17 62.09
CA SER A 321 -47.05 15.82 62.65
C SER A 321 -48.25 15.69 63.61
N GLY A 322 -49.03 16.75 63.81
CA GLY A 322 -50.25 16.74 64.62
C GLY A 322 -50.02 16.91 66.12
N ASN A 323 -48.78 17.14 66.57
CA ASN A 323 -48.44 17.48 67.95
C ASN A 323 -48.60 19.00 68.14
N ALA A 324 -49.80 19.54 68.09
CA ALA A 324 -50.01 20.92 68.52
C ALA A 324 -49.88 21.01 70.05
N PRO A 325 -48.85 21.67 70.63
CA PRO A 325 -48.99 22.12 72.02
C PRO A 325 -50.10 23.16 72.03
N GLN A 326 -51.17 22.86 72.75
CA GLN A 326 -52.20 23.81 73.12
C GLN A 326 -51.55 25.01 73.81
N MET A 327 -51.19 26.05 73.07
CA MET A 327 -50.90 27.35 73.67
C MET A 327 -52.21 28.10 73.84
N ALA A 328 -52.57 28.21 75.11
CA ALA A 328 -53.50 29.15 75.76
C ALA A 328 -55.01 28.87 75.69
N SER A 329 -55.53 28.34 76.80
CA SER A 329 -56.69 28.95 77.46
C SER A 329 -56.39 29.17 78.96
N ALA A 330 -55.79 30.32 79.27
CA ALA A 330 -55.93 31.03 80.54
C ALA A 330 -55.54 32.51 80.32
#